data_AF-A0A376S7I4-F1
#
_entry.id   AF-A0A376S7I4-F1
#
_cell.length_a   1.000
_cell.length_b   1.000
_cell.length_c   1.000
_cell.angle_alpha   90.00
_cell.angle_beta   90.00
_cell.angle_gamma   90.00
#
_symmetry.space_group_name_H-M   'P 1'
#
loop_
_entity.id
_entity.type
_entity.pdbx_description
1 polymer ?
#
loop_
_entity_poly.entity_id
_entity_poly.type
_entity_poly.pdbx_seq_one_letter_code
_entity_poly.pdbx_strand_id
1 'polypeptide(L)'
;MLHLRQNEQATLTKGLQETSLTPYKALHFGTLTIDPINRVVSLANTEISLSTADFELLWELATHAGQIMDRDALLKNLRGVSYDGLDRSVDVAISRLRKKTTR
;
A
#
# COMPACT_ATOMS: atom_id res chain seq x y z
N MET A 1 46.01 -26.38 -20.16
CA MET A 1 46.24 -25.09 -19.45
C MET A 1 44.87 -24.45 -19.23
N LEU A 2 44.32 -24.42 -18.00
CA LEU A 2 44.47 -23.30 -17.04
C LEU A 2 44.18 -21.94 -17.73
N HIS A 3 43.11 -21.20 -17.45
CA HIS A 3 42.63 -20.64 -16.16
C HIS A 3 41.15 -20.18 -16.33
N LEU A 4 40.21 -20.55 -15.45
CA LEU A 4 39.71 -19.80 -14.26
C LEU A 4 38.94 -18.48 -14.52
N ARG A 5 37.65 -18.50 -14.09
CA ARG A 5 36.84 -17.48 -13.38
C ARG A 5 36.53 -16.15 -14.11
N GLN A 6 35.28 -15.71 -14.18
CA GLN A 6 34.51 -15.02 -13.11
C GLN A 6 33.02 -14.98 -13.52
N ASN A 7 32.05 -15.32 -12.64
CA ASN A 7 31.18 -14.41 -11.84
C ASN A 7 30.41 -13.40 -12.74
N GLU A 8 29.09 -13.15 -12.63
CA GLU A 8 28.23 -13.05 -11.46
C GLU A 8 26.76 -12.95 -11.88
N GLN A 9 25.86 -13.27 -10.96
CA GLN A 9 24.41 -13.25 -11.14
C GLN A 9 23.86 -11.82 -11.27
N ALA A 10 22.94 -11.61 -12.21
CA ALA A 10 21.98 -10.51 -12.18
C ALA A 10 20.57 -11.08 -12.42
N THR A 11 19.92 -11.36 -11.29
CA THR A 11 18.47 -11.39 -11.05
C THR A 11 17.56 -11.24 -12.27
N LEU A 12 17.04 -12.38 -12.74
CA LEU A 12 15.76 -12.44 -13.45
C LEU A 12 14.63 -12.14 -12.45
N THR A 13 13.85 -11.08 -12.70
CA THR A 13 12.45 -11.24 -13.19
C THR A 13 11.85 -9.89 -13.59
N LYS A 14 11.67 -9.76 -14.90
CA LYS A 14 10.50 -9.19 -15.63
C LYS A 14 9.68 -8.16 -14.85
N GLY A 15 9.69 -6.89 -15.20
CA GLY A 15 9.18 -6.40 -16.49
C GLY A 15 7.67 -6.21 -16.35
N LEU A 16 7.24 -4.95 -16.22
CA LEU A 16 5.90 -4.44 -16.56
C LEU A 16 5.96 -2.91 -16.46
N GLN A 17 6.63 -2.32 -17.46
CA GLN A 17 6.44 -0.93 -17.81
C GLN A 17 5.43 -0.94 -18.96
N GLU A 18 4.15 -1.12 -18.64
CA GLU A 18 3.05 -1.03 -19.60
C GLU A 18 2.23 0.22 -19.32
N THR A 19 2.48 1.23 -20.15
CA THR A 19 1.63 2.40 -20.33
C THR A 19 0.42 1.99 -21.17
N SER A 20 -0.80 1.93 -20.61
CA SER A 20 -2.05 1.90 -21.41
C SER A 20 -3.35 1.99 -20.57
N LEU A 21 -4.07 3.12 -20.73
CA LEU A 21 -5.53 3.35 -20.69
C LEU A 21 -6.30 3.29 -19.32
N THR A 22 -6.73 4.47 -18.83
CA THR A 22 -7.38 4.89 -17.53
C THR A 22 -8.77 4.29 -17.16
N PRO A 23 -9.32 4.39 -15.90
CA PRO A 23 -8.85 5.07 -14.68
C PRO A 23 -9.05 4.24 -13.38
N TYR A 24 -8.16 3.31 -13.05
CA TYR A 24 -7.88 2.94 -11.64
C TYR A 24 -6.37 2.84 -11.52
N LYS A 25 -5.75 4.02 -11.53
CA LYS A 25 -4.29 4.13 -11.54
C LYS A 25 -3.79 3.67 -10.18
N ALA A 26 -2.89 2.69 -10.18
CA ALA A 26 -2.16 2.34 -8.98
C ALA A 26 -1.55 3.62 -8.38
N LEU A 27 -1.72 3.79 -7.07
CA LEU A 27 -1.17 4.95 -6.38
C LEU A 27 0.26 4.63 -5.97
N HIS A 28 1.17 5.54 -6.30
CA HIS A 28 2.60 5.39 -6.01
C HIS A 28 3.05 6.48 -5.04
N PHE A 29 3.58 6.08 -3.90
CA PHE A 29 4.14 6.94 -2.86
C PHE A 29 5.60 6.53 -2.61
N GLY A 30 6.53 7.08 -3.40
CA GLY A 30 7.93 6.68 -3.34
C GLY A 30 8.10 5.19 -3.67
N THR A 31 8.52 4.39 -2.69
CA THR A 31 8.68 2.93 -2.83
C THR A 31 7.40 2.15 -2.55
N LEU A 32 6.34 2.80 -2.05
CA LEU A 32 5.03 2.19 -1.80
C LEU A 32 4.18 2.26 -3.07
N THR A 33 3.61 1.13 -3.46
CA THR A 33 2.64 1.00 -4.56
C THR A 33 1.37 0.35 -4.05
N ILE A 34 0.22 0.93 -4.39
CA ILE A 34 -1.10 0.46 -4.00
C ILE A 34 -1.91 0.20 -5.26
N ASP A 35 -2.26 -1.06 -5.49
CA ASP A 35 -3.09 -1.50 -6.59
C ASP A 35 -4.54 -1.73 -6.10
N PRO A 36 -5.50 -0.87 -6.47
CA PRO A 36 -6.90 -1.02 -6.08
C PRO A 36 -7.62 -2.16 -6.79
N ILE A 37 -7.16 -2.58 -7.97
CA ILE A 37 -7.81 -3.62 -8.77
C ILE A 37 -7.54 -4.99 -8.13
N ASN A 38 -6.25 -5.26 -7.87
CA ASN A 38 -5.83 -6.52 -7.27
C ASN A 38 -5.89 -6.51 -5.74
N ARG A 39 -6.14 -5.34 -5.12
CA ARG A 39 -6.07 -5.11 -3.67
C ARG A 39 -4.70 -5.49 -3.09
N VAL A 40 -3.66 -5.18 -3.85
CA VAL A 40 -2.27 -5.51 -3.53
C VAL A 40 -1.53 -4.25 -3.12
N VAL A 41 -0.69 -4.37 -2.09
CA VAL A 41 0.17 -3.28 -1.62
C VAL A 41 1.59 -3.79 -1.61
N SER A 42 2.51 -3.03 -2.22
CA SER A 42 3.92 -3.41 -2.32
C SER A 42 4.81 -2.28 -1.83
N LEU A 43 5.80 -2.59 -0.99
CA LEU A 43 6.81 -1.65 -0.52
C LEU A 43 8.19 -2.11 -1.01
N ALA A 44 8.88 -1.27 -1.77
CA ALA A 44 10.19 -1.57 -2.34
C ALA A 44 10.20 -2.94 -3.08
N ASN A 45 9.17 -3.19 -3.90
CA ASN A 45 8.94 -4.45 -4.62
C ASN A 45 8.67 -5.69 -3.75
N THR A 46 8.43 -5.52 -2.45
CA THR A 46 7.97 -6.58 -1.56
C THR A 46 6.48 -6.43 -1.30
N GLU A 47 5.70 -7.45 -1.62
CA GLU A 47 4.27 -7.46 -1.33
C GLU A 47 4.01 -7.50 0.19
N ILE A 48 3.12 -6.64 0.65
CA ILE A 48 2.65 -6.56 2.02
C ILE A 48 1.23 -7.12 2.07
N SER A 49 1.07 -8.29 2.71
CA SER A 49 -0.27 -8.80 3.00
C SER A 49 -0.97 -7.92 4.03
N LEU A 50 -2.12 -7.38 3.64
CA LEU A 50 -3.05 -6.61 4.47
C LEU A 50 -4.38 -7.33 4.57
N SER A 51 -5.10 -7.11 5.68
CA SER A 51 -6.49 -7.50 5.75
C SER A 51 -7.34 -6.59 4.85
N THR A 52 -8.54 -7.03 4.47
CA THR A 52 -9.47 -6.20 3.67
C THR A 52 -9.71 -4.84 4.33
N ALA A 53 -9.91 -4.80 5.65
CA ALA A 53 -10.15 -3.55 6.37
C ALA A 53 -8.92 -2.63 6.39
N ASP A 54 -7.71 -3.19 6.54
CA ASP A 54 -6.48 -2.39 6.48
C ASP A 54 -6.22 -1.85 5.07
N PHE A 55 -6.56 -2.63 4.03
CA PHE A 55 -6.46 -2.19 2.64
C PHE A 55 -7.41 -1.03 2.35
N GLU A 56 -8.69 -1.15 2.73
CA GLU A 56 -9.69 -0.09 2.53
C GLU A 56 -9.27 1.20 3.24
N LEU A 57 -8.78 1.10 4.48
CA LEU A 57 -8.26 2.25 5.23
C LEU A 57 -7.05 2.88 4.52
N LEU A 58 -6.09 2.07 4.07
CA LEU A 58 -4.92 2.57 3.35
C LEU A 58 -5.33 3.25 2.05
N TRP A 59 -6.26 2.65 1.31
CA TRP A 59 -6.78 3.19 0.06
C TRP A 59 -7.45 4.54 0.30
N GLU A 60 -8.32 4.63 1.30
CA GLU A 60 -9.02 5.87 1.65
C GLU A 60 -8.05 6.99 2.06
N LEU A 61 -7.01 6.65 2.84
CA LEU A 61 -5.94 7.59 3.19
C LEU A 61 -5.08 7.98 1.99
N ALA A 62 -4.86 7.06 1.05
CA ALA A 62 -4.06 7.27 -0.13
C ALA A 62 -4.79 8.12 -1.18
N THR A 63 -6.09 7.93 -1.36
CA THR A 63 -6.92 8.75 -2.26
C THR A 63 -7.05 10.19 -1.76
N HIS A 64 -7.03 10.39 -0.44
CA HIS A 64 -7.04 11.70 0.21
C HIS A 64 -5.65 12.12 0.74
N ALA A 65 -4.58 11.53 0.19
CA ALA A 65 -3.22 11.81 0.66
C ALA A 65 -2.89 13.31 0.51
N GLY A 66 -2.38 13.90 1.59
CA GLY A 66 -2.11 15.35 1.67
C GLY A 66 -3.23 16.18 2.29
N GLN A 67 -4.38 15.58 2.60
CA GLN A 67 -5.45 16.21 3.38
C GLN A 67 -5.46 15.67 4.82
N ILE A 68 -5.86 16.51 5.77
CA ILE A 68 -6.10 16.08 7.15
C ILE A 68 -7.48 15.41 7.17
N MET A 69 -7.52 14.11 7.45
CA MET A 69 -8.77 13.37 7.64
C MET A 69 -9.05 13.18 9.13
N ASP A 70 -10.27 13.54 9.55
CA ASP A 70 -10.75 13.29 10.91
C ASP A 70 -11.16 11.83 11.10
N ARG A 71 -11.12 11.37 12.37
CA ARG A 71 -11.57 10.02 12.73
C ARG A 71 -13.00 9.76 12.29
N ASP A 72 -13.89 10.72 12.50
CA ASP A 72 -15.31 10.58 12.14
C ASP A 72 -15.49 10.39 10.63
N ALA A 73 -14.75 11.14 9.81
CA ALA A 73 -14.75 10.96 8.36
C ALA A 73 -14.26 9.56 7.96
N LEU A 74 -13.18 9.08 8.57
CA LEU A 74 -12.64 7.74 8.30
C LEU A 74 -13.61 6.63 8.71
N LEU A 75 -14.21 6.70 9.90
CA LEU A 75 -15.20 5.71 10.34
C LEU A 75 -16.44 5.72 9.45
N LYS A 76 -16.91 6.90 9.07
CA LYS A 76 -18.07 7.05 8.20
C LYS A 76 -17.80 6.50 6.80
N ASN A 77 -16.65 6.79 6.20
CA ASN A 77 -16.33 6.33 4.86
C ASN A 77 -16.04 4.82 4.81
N LEU A 78 -15.37 4.27 5.83
CA LEU A 78 -14.97 2.85 5.84
C LEU A 78 -16.06 1.91 6.35
N ARG A 79 -16.86 2.36 7.32
CA ARG A 79 -17.81 1.50 8.04
C ARG A 79 -19.25 2.04 8.01
N GLY A 80 -19.48 3.25 7.51
CA GLY A 80 -20.80 3.87 7.50
C GLY A 80 -21.31 4.27 8.90
N VAL A 81 -20.44 4.29 9.91
CA VAL A 81 -20.80 4.59 11.30
C VAL A 81 -20.19 5.92 11.73
N SER A 82 -20.91 6.64 12.59
CA SER A 82 -20.37 7.84 13.25
C SER A 82 -19.43 7.45 14.38
N TYR A 83 -18.44 8.29 14.64
CA TYR A 83 -17.51 8.12 15.74
C TYR A 83 -18.21 8.37 17.09
N ASP A 84 -18.16 7.37 17.96
CA ASP A 84 -18.77 7.38 19.29
C ASP A 84 -17.84 7.95 20.39
N GLY A 85 -16.64 8.42 20.02
CA GLY A 85 -15.63 8.92 20.96
C GLY A 85 -14.79 7.83 21.64
N LEU A 86 -15.17 6.56 21.53
CA LEU A 86 -14.50 5.43 22.17
C LEU A 86 -13.86 4.48 21.16
N ASP A 87 -14.31 4.49 19.91
CA ASP A 87 -13.81 3.59 18.86
C ASP A 87 -12.35 3.91 18.47
N ARG A 88 -11.43 3.07 18.96
CA ARG A 88 -10.00 3.15 18.63
C ARG A 88 -9.60 2.28 17.44
N SER A 89 -10.54 1.64 16.75
CA SER A 89 -10.25 0.68 15.68
C SER A 89 -9.45 1.31 14.54
N VAL A 90 -9.76 2.56 14.16
CA VAL A 90 -9.02 3.32 13.16
C VAL A 90 -7.61 3.64 13.63
N ASP A 91 -7.42 4.12 14.86
CA ASP A 91 -6.09 4.40 15.43
C ASP A 91 -5.19 3.14 15.41
N VAL A 92 -5.76 2.00 15.80
CA VAL A 92 -5.04 0.71 15.81
C VAL A 92 -4.70 0.27 14.39
N ALA A 93 -5.63 0.39 13.43
CA ALA A 93 -5.38 0.05 12.04
C ALA A 93 -4.29 0.96 11.42
N ILE A 94 -4.33 2.28 11.68
CA ILE A 94 -3.25 3.22 11.29
C ILE A 94 -1.91 2.79 11.89
N SER A 95 -1.87 2.41 13.16
CA SER A 95 -0.65 1.94 13.82
C SER A 95 -0.08 0.69 13.15
N ARG A 96 -0.93 -0.28 12.79
CA ARG A 96 -0.51 -1.48 12.04
C ARG A 96 0.00 -1.13 10.64
N LEU A 97 -0.69 -0.24 9.93
CA LEU A 97 -0.28 0.21 8.59
C LEU A 97 1.09 0.88 8.64
N ARG A 98 1.30 1.83 9.56
CA ARG A 98 2.60 2.52 9.72
C ARG A 98 3.75 1.55 9.99
N LYS A 99 3.53 0.53 10.83
CA LYS A 99 4.54 -0.51 11.10
C LYS A 99 4.91 -1.32 9.84
N LYS A 100 3.98 -1.47 8.89
CA LYS A 100 4.19 -2.21 7.65
C LYS A 100 4.78 -1.33 6.53
N THR A 101 4.39 -0.07 6.44
CA THR A 101 4.75 0.81 5.31
C THR A 101 5.94 1.74 5.57
N THR A 102 6.32 2.00 6.83
CA THR A 102 7.42 2.92 7.19
C THR A 102 8.72 2.19 7.56
N ARG A 103 8.84 0.90 7.25
CA ARG A 103 10.00 0.11 7.63
C ARG A 103 11.08 0.17 6.55
#